data_AF-A0A7C9AR52-F1
#
_entry.id   AF-A0A7C9AR52-F1
#
_cell.length_a   1.000
_cell.length_b   1.000
_cell.length_c   1.000
_cell.angle_alpha   90.00
_cell.angle_beta   90.00
_cell.angle_gamma   90.00
#
_symmetry.space_group_name_H-M   'P 1'
#
loop_
_entity.id
_entity.type
_entity.pdbx_description
1 polymer ?
#
loop_
_entity_poly.entity_id
_entity_poly.type
_entity_poly.pdbx_seq_one_letter_code
_entity_poly.pdbx_strand_id
1 'polypeptide(L)'
;PLYLLKFCCLDRRGLLHDVTRVLSELELTIERVKVMTNPDGRVLDLFFITDNLEKLHTKSRQEETYKQLHAVLGESCVSLELQLADSQYEILQGTSSISPAVAEELFASEYSKKECPMQALSPDMTKLKETVVNVDNSLSPSHTLLQIHCVDHKGLLYDIMRTLK
;
A
#
# COMPACT_ATOMS: atom_id res chain seq x y z
N PRO A 1 -7.33 20.01 9.42
CA PRO A 1 -8.20 18.82 9.42
C PRO A 1 -7.56 17.72 8.57
N LEU A 2 -7.71 16.45 8.96
CA LEU A 2 -7.18 15.32 8.19
C LEU A 2 -8.16 14.94 7.08
N TYR A 3 -7.66 14.72 5.88
CA TYR A 3 -8.40 14.27 4.72
C TYR A 3 -7.84 12.95 4.21
N LEU A 4 -8.72 12.13 3.66
CA LEU A 4 -8.38 10.89 2.98
C LEU A 4 -8.52 11.09 1.48
N LEU A 5 -7.40 11.02 0.77
CA LEU A 5 -7.34 10.90 -0.68
C LEU A 5 -7.13 9.43 -1.03
N LYS A 6 -8.05 8.87 -1.81
CA LYS A 6 -8.02 7.48 -2.26
C LYS A 6 -8.10 7.48 -3.78
N PHE A 7 -7.21 6.73 -4.42
CA PHE A 7 -7.33 6.49 -5.86
C PHE A 7 -6.99 5.06 -6.23
N CYS A 8 -7.63 4.60 -7.29
CA CYS A 8 -7.34 3.33 -7.95
C CYS A 8 -6.92 3.61 -9.39
N CYS A 9 -5.75 3.13 -9.80
CA CYS A 9 -5.27 3.30 -11.17
C CYS A 9 -4.37 2.15 -11.62
N LEU A 10 -4.08 2.07 -12.90
CA LEU A 10 -3.08 1.11 -13.41
C LEU A 10 -1.68 1.54 -12.97
N ASP A 11 -0.88 0.58 -12.49
CA ASP A 11 0.47 0.87 -12.04
C ASP A 11 1.34 1.32 -13.22
N ARG A 12 2.13 2.37 -12.97
CA ARG A 12 3.14 2.84 -13.91
C ARG A 12 4.32 3.41 -13.17
N ARG A 13 5.51 3.28 -13.78
CA ARG A 13 6.73 3.88 -13.25
C ARG A 13 6.53 5.39 -13.06
N GLY A 14 6.86 5.88 -11.87
CA GLY A 14 6.79 7.31 -11.52
C GLY A 14 5.41 7.79 -11.04
N LEU A 15 4.40 6.92 -10.97
CA LEU A 15 3.05 7.30 -10.52
C LEU A 15 3.04 8.02 -9.16
N LEU A 16 3.65 7.42 -8.14
CA LEU A 16 3.73 8.02 -6.80
C LEU A 16 4.49 9.35 -6.81
N HIS A 17 5.55 9.48 -7.61
CA HIS A 17 6.28 10.73 -7.76
C HIS A 17 5.37 11.82 -8.33
N ASP A 18 4.63 11.52 -9.41
CA ASP A 18 3.77 12.51 -10.05
C ASP A 18 2.63 12.95 -9.13
N VAL A 19 2.03 12.02 -8.38
CA VAL A 19 0.98 12.32 -7.39
C VAL A 19 1.53 13.15 -6.23
N THR A 20 2.62 12.71 -5.62
CA THR A 20 3.22 13.42 -4.46
C THR A 20 3.72 14.82 -4.85
N ARG A 21 4.18 15.00 -6.09
CA ARG A 21 4.50 16.31 -6.65
C ARG A 21 3.28 17.23 -6.67
N VAL A 22 2.15 16.78 -7.21
CA VAL A 22 0.91 17.57 -7.23
C VAL A 22 0.46 17.92 -5.81
N LEU A 23 0.51 16.97 -4.88
CA LEU A 23 0.16 17.23 -3.48
C LEU A 23 1.07 18.31 -2.88
N SER A 24 2.37 18.26 -3.14
CA SER A 24 3.34 19.27 -2.69
C SER A 24 3.08 20.63 -3.33
N GLU A 25 2.79 20.70 -4.63
CA GLU A 25 2.49 21.95 -5.35
C GLU A 25 1.18 22.60 -4.85
N LEU A 26 0.26 21.79 -4.32
CA LEU A 26 -0.98 22.24 -3.70
C LEU A 26 -0.84 22.54 -2.20
N GLU A 27 0.37 22.51 -1.65
CA GLU A 27 0.66 22.71 -0.21
C GLU A 27 -0.12 21.74 0.70
N LEU A 28 -0.34 20.51 0.21
CA LEU A 28 -0.95 19.42 0.96
C LEU A 28 0.16 18.57 1.59
N THR A 29 0.17 18.48 2.92
CA THR A 29 1.13 17.68 3.67
C THR A 29 0.61 16.25 3.78
N ILE A 30 1.48 15.26 3.54
CA ILE A 30 1.15 13.85 3.67
C ILE A 30 1.54 13.38 5.08
N GLU A 31 0.57 12.96 5.88
CA GLU A 31 0.82 12.40 7.21
C GLU A 31 1.05 10.89 7.17
N ARG A 32 0.32 10.20 6.30
CA ARG A 32 0.40 8.74 6.16
C ARG A 32 0.05 8.32 4.74
N VAL A 33 0.72 7.28 4.25
CA VAL A 33 0.40 6.65 2.97
C VAL A 33 0.22 5.16 3.18
N LYS A 34 -0.77 4.58 2.51
CA LYS A 34 -0.92 3.14 2.35
C LYS A 34 -0.98 2.85 0.85
N VAL A 35 0.05 2.19 0.35
CA VAL A 35 0.18 1.78 -1.05
C VAL A 35 -0.17 0.29 -1.14
N MET A 36 -1.04 -0.07 -2.06
CA MET A 36 -1.43 -1.47 -2.28
C MET A 36 -1.39 -1.77 -3.77
N THR A 37 -0.44 -2.61 -4.19
CA THR A 37 -0.36 -3.10 -5.57
C THR A 37 -1.04 -4.46 -5.66
N ASN A 38 -2.06 -4.55 -6.50
CA ASN A 38 -2.79 -5.78 -6.76
C ASN A 38 -2.08 -6.60 -7.87
N PRO A 39 -2.23 -7.93 -7.86
CA PRO A 39 -1.62 -8.81 -8.86
C PRO A 39 -2.17 -8.60 -10.28
N ASP A 40 -3.31 -7.91 -10.43
CA ASP A 40 -3.88 -7.51 -11.72
C ASP A 40 -3.19 -6.28 -12.35
N GLY A 41 -2.17 -5.73 -11.68
CA GLY A 41 -1.42 -4.55 -12.13
C GLY A 41 -2.10 -3.22 -11.79
N ARG A 42 -3.17 -3.22 -10.98
CA ARG A 42 -3.74 -1.98 -10.43
C ARG A 42 -3.09 -1.64 -9.09
N VAL A 43 -3.09 -0.36 -8.77
CA VAL A 43 -2.74 0.14 -7.44
C VAL A 43 -3.94 0.80 -6.81
N LEU A 44 -4.10 0.56 -5.51
CA LEU A 44 -5.01 1.27 -4.63
C LEU A 44 -4.17 2.01 -3.59
N ASP A 45 -4.09 3.32 -3.74
CA ASP A 45 -3.32 4.16 -2.84
C ASP A 45 -4.23 5.02 -1.99
N LEU A 46 -3.92 5.08 -0.70
CA LEU A 46 -4.58 5.91 0.29
C LEU A 46 -3.58 6.88 0.91
N PHE A 47 -3.83 8.17 0.75
CA PHE A 47 -3.06 9.27 1.31
C PHE A 47 -3.89 9.98 2.37
N PHE A 48 -3.36 10.03 3.59
CA PHE A 48 -3.88 10.85 4.66
C PHE A 48 -3.15 12.17 4.61
N ILE A 49 -3.87 13.23 4.25
CA ILE A 49 -3.31 14.53 3.95
C ILE A 49 -3.92 15.63 4.80
N THR A 50 -3.12 16.62 5.16
CA THR A 50 -3.55 17.86 5.78
C THR A 50 -3.32 19.02 4.83
N ASP A 51 -4.20 20.01 4.88
CA ASP A 51 -4.09 21.22 4.07
C ASP A 51 -3.48 22.34 4.89
N ASN A 52 -2.28 22.79 4.49
CA ASN A 52 -1.57 23.87 5.16
C ASN A 52 -2.26 25.23 4.98
N LEU A 53 -3.07 25.38 3.92
CA LEU A 53 -3.82 26.61 3.63
C LEU A 53 -5.20 26.64 4.28
N GLU A 54 -5.62 25.53 4.91
CA GLU A 54 -6.94 25.33 5.53
C GLU A 54 -8.13 25.64 4.60
N LYS A 55 -7.98 25.53 3.27
CA LYS A 55 -9.00 25.84 2.25
C LYS A 55 -9.63 24.61 1.60
N LEU A 56 -9.14 23.40 1.87
CA LEU A 56 -9.61 22.14 1.27
C LEU A 56 -11.03 21.76 1.68
N HIS A 57 -11.61 22.44 2.67
CA HIS A 57 -13.04 22.35 2.98
C HIS A 57 -13.93 23.06 1.93
N THR A 58 -13.36 23.95 1.12
CA THR A 58 -14.07 24.69 0.08
C THR A 58 -14.13 23.89 -1.22
N LYS A 59 -15.33 23.82 -1.84
CA LYS A 59 -15.55 23.08 -3.10
C LYS A 59 -14.60 23.51 -4.22
N SER A 60 -14.34 24.81 -4.38
CA SER A 60 -13.42 25.32 -5.40
C SER A 60 -12.00 24.78 -5.25
N ARG A 61 -11.49 24.63 -4.01
CA ARG A 61 -10.16 24.06 -3.77
C ARG A 61 -10.14 22.56 -4.06
N GLN A 62 -11.18 21.84 -3.66
CA GLN A 62 -11.31 20.42 -3.96
C GLN A 62 -11.37 20.17 -5.46
N GLU A 63 -12.16 20.93 -6.21
CA GLU A 63 -12.28 20.82 -7.67
C GLU A 63 -10.93 21.06 -8.37
N GLU A 64 -10.15 22.05 -7.94
CA GLU A 64 -8.80 22.28 -8.47
C GLU A 64 -7.86 21.10 -8.15
N THR A 65 -7.88 20.59 -6.92
CA THR A 65 -7.11 19.40 -6.53
C THR A 65 -7.48 18.19 -7.39
N TYR A 66 -8.78 17.93 -7.58
CA TYR A 66 -9.28 16.85 -8.44
C TYR A 66 -8.80 17.01 -9.88
N LYS A 67 -8.87 18.23 -10.42
CA LYS A 67 -8.43 18.53 -11.78
C LYS A 67 -6.94 18.28 -11.97
N GLN A 68 -6.10 18.71 -11.02
CA GLN A 68 -4.65 18.51 -11.05
C GLN A 68 -4.27 17.03 -10.95
N LEU A 69 -4.90 16.31 -10.01
CA LEU A 69 -4.67 14.88 -9.84
C LEU A 69 -5.14 14.09 -11.07
N HIS A 70 -6.29 14.43 -11.64
CA HIS A 70 -6.80 13.78 -12.85
C HIS A 70 -5.90 14.04 -14.07
N ALA A 71 -5.25 15.21 -14.15
CA ALA A 71 -4.29 15.49 -15.22
C ALA A 71 -3.06 14.57 -15.16
N VAL A 72 -2.64 14.17 -13.96
CA VAL A 72 -1.49 13.28 -13.73
C VAL A 72 -1.86 11.79 -13.82
N LEU A 73 -3.00 11.42 -13.24
CA LEU A 73 -3.49 10.04 -13.23
C LEU A 73 -4.00 9.63 -14.61
N GLY A 74 -4.43 10.59 -15.43
CA GLY A 74 -4.84 10.38 -16.83
C GLY A 74 -5.94 9.34 -17.00
N GLU A 75 -5.93 8.66 -18.14
CA GLU A 75 -6.90 7.59 -18.47
C GLU A 75 -6.67 6.29 -17.68
N SER A 76 -5.52 6.15 -17.01
CA SER A 76 -5.24 5.01 -16.13
C SER A 76 -6.04 5.05 -14.81
N CYS A 77 -6.68 6.17 -14.49
CA CYS A 77 -7.47 6.34 -13.28
C CYS A 77 -8.83 5.65 -13.38
N VAL A 78 -9.13 4.77 -12.44
CA VAL A 78 -10.41 4.05 -12.34
C VAL A 78 -11.33 4.76 -11.35
N SER A 79 -10.78 5.23 -10.22
CA SER A 79 -11.50 5.99 -9.23
C SER A 79 -10.59 6.95 -8.49
N LEU A 80 -11.15 8.09 -8.07
CA LEU A 80 -10.47 9.13 -7.31
C LEU A 80 -11.50 9.73 -6.34
N GLU A 81 -11.21 9.63 -5.05
CA GLU A 81 -12.11 10.05 -3.96
C GLU A 81 -11.30 10.86 -2.93
N LEU A 82 -11.78 12.06 -2.62
CA LEU A 82 -11.27 12.92 -1.55
C LEU A 82 -12.38 13.16 -0.54
N GLN A 83 -12.15 12.75 0.71
CA GLN A 83 -13.11 12.85 1.80
C GLN A 83 -12.42 13.37 3.07
N LEU A 84 -13.20 13.92 4.00
CA LEU A 84 -12.68 14.20 5.34
C LEU A 84 -12.36 12.85 6.01
N ALA A 85 -11.22 12.73 6.67
CA ALA A 85 -10.90 11.51 7.38
C ALA A 85 -11.80 11.42 8.62
N ASP A 86 -12.73 10.47 8.64
CA ASP A 86 -13.57 10.22 9.81
C ASP A 86 -12.72 9.78 11.01
N SER A 87 -13.21 10.00 12.23
CA SER A 87 -12.57 9.60 13.50
C SER A 87 -12.23 8.10 13.58
N GLN A 88 -12.83 7.29 12.72
CA GLN A 88 -12.56 5.86 12.56
C GLN A 88 -11.12 5.60 12.09
N TYR A 89 -10.50 6.55 11.38
CA TYR A 89 -9.12 6.46 10.90
C TYR A 89 -8.07 6.93 11.91
N GLU A 90 -8.49 7.65 12.97
CA GLU A 90 -7.66 7.89 14.17
C GLU A 90 -7.56 6.62 15.04
N ILE A 91 -8.61 5.78 15.06
CA ILE A 91 -8.61 4.49 15.76
C ILE A 91 -7.68 3.45 15.09
N LEU A 92 -7.27 3.69 13.83
CA LEU A 92 -6.26 2.88 13.13
C LEU A 92 -4.82 3.11 13.63
N GLN A 93 -4.61 3.74 14.78
CA GLN A 93 -3.32 3.75 15.49
C GLN A 93 -2.90 2.36 16.04
N GLY A 94 -3.78 1.35 16.04
CA GLY A 94 -3.55 0.09 16.75
C GLY A 94 -3.39 -1.19 15.92
N THR A 95 -4.29 -1.49 14.99
CA THR A 95 -4.31 -2.80 14.31
C THR A 95 -5.00 -2.68 12.95
N SER A 96 -4.25 -2.82 11.85
CA SER A 96 -4.83 -2.92 10.51
C SER A 96 -5.08 -4.39 10.15
N SER A 97 -6.06 -5.04 10.75
CA SER A 97 -6.62 -6.27 10.16
C SER A 97 -7.75 -5.85 9.22
N ILE A 98 -7.53 -5.94 7.92
CA ILE A 98 -8.61 -5.95 6.93
C ILE A 98 -9.62 -7.05 7.31
N SER A 99 -10.91 -6.86 6.97
CA SER A 99 -11.92 -7.88 7.32
C SER A 99 -11.57 -9.21 6.63
N PRO A 100 -11.87 -10.36 7.26
CA PRO A 100 -11.59 -11.67 6.65
C PRO A 100 -12.20 -11.83 5.26
N ALA A 101 -13.38 -11.25 5.02
CA ALA A 101 -14.03 -11.29 3.71
C ALA A 101 -13.22 -10.54 2.64
N VAL A 102 -12.70 -9.35 2.97
CA VAL A 102 -11.89 -8.54 2.05
C VAL A 102 -10.49 -9.15 1.88
N ALA A 103 -9.95 -9.79 2.91
CA ALA A 103 -8.69 -10.52 2.83
C ALA A 103 -8.80 -11.74 1.91
N GLU A 104 -9.89 -12.52 2.02
CA GLU A 104 -10.14 -13.63 1.10
C GLU A 104 -10.37 -13.13 -0.33
N GLU A 105 -11.07 -12.02 -0.53
CA GLU A 105 -11.26 -11.47 -1.87
C GLU A 105 -9.95 -10.96 -2.51
N LEU A 106 -9.08 -10.31 -1.72
CA LEU A 106 -7.82 -9.72 -2.21
C LEU A 106 -6.67 -10.73 -2.36
N PHE A 107 -6.66 -11.78 -1.53
CA PHE A 107 -5.53 -12.72 -1.43
C PHE A 107 -5.89 -14.18 -1.73
N ALA A 108 -7.16 -14.52 -2.04
CA ALA A 108 -7.48 -15.87 -2.50
C ALA A 108 -6.90 -16.09 -3.90
N SER A 109 -5.80 -16.83 -3.95
CA SER A 109 -5.35 -17.48 -5.17
C SER A 109 -6.36 -18.58 -5.58
N GLU A 110 -6.74 -18.65 -6.85
CA GLU A 110 -7.47 -19.77 -7.43
C GLU A 110 -6.61 -21.05 -7.46
N TYR A 111 -6.38 -21.67 -6.30
CA TYR A 111 -5.89 -23.04 -6.22
C TYR A 111 -7.06 -23.96 -5.90
N SER A 112 -7.43 -24.74 -6.92
CA SER A 112 -8.41 -25.83 -6.90
C SER A 112 -8.41 -26.59 -5.56
N LYS A 113 -9.55 -26.53 -4.85
CA LYS A 113 -9.89 -27.40 -3.71
C LYS A 113 -9.66 -28.87 -4.09
N LYS A 114 -8.51 -29.42 -3.68
CA LYS A 114 -8.40 -30.85 -3.38
C LYS A 114 -7.97 -30.95 -1.94
N GLU A 115 -8.84 -31.53 -1.14
CA GLU A 115 -8.58 -31.95 0.23
C GLU A 115 -7.27 -32.75 0.27
N CYS A 116 -6.36 -32.38 1.16
CA CYS A 116 -5.31 -33.30 1.60
C CYS A 116 -5.44 -33.48 3.11
N PRO A 117 -5.72 -34.71 3.57
CA PRO A 117 -5.61 -35.07 4.98
C PRO A 117 -4.16 -34.87 5.43
N MET A 118 -3.97 -34.48 6.69
CA MET A 118 -2.66 -34.40 7.34
C MET A 118 -1.88 -35.72 7.11
N GLN A 119 -0.97 -35.73 6.14
CA GLN A 119 -0.09 -36.86 5.88
C GLN A 119 1.34 -36.33 5.70
N ALA A 120 2.24 -37.04 6.36
CA ALA A 120 3.65 -36.78 6.59
C ALA A 120 4.38 -36.04 5.46
N LEU A 121 5.18 -35.07 5.89
CA LEU A 121 6.16 -34.30 5.11
C LEU A 121 6.90 -35.19 4.10
N SER A 122 6.69 -34.93 2.81
CA SER A 122 7.45 -35.57 1.74
C SER A 122 8.87 -34.99 1.64
N PRO A 123 9.88 -35.80 1.25
CA PRO A 123 11.30 -35.40 1.24
C PRO A 123 11.68 -34.41 0.12
N ASP A 124 10.76 -34.09 -0.80
CA ASP A 124 11.00 -33.22 -1.96
C ASP A 124 11.00 -31.70 -1.66
N MET A 125 10.61 -31.30 -0.45
CA MET A 125 10.65 -29.89 -0.02
C MET A 125 12.07 -29.38 0.33
N THR A 126 13.09 -30.22 0.19
CA THR A 126 14.50 -29.84 0.44
C THR A 126 15.10 -28.98 -0.69
N LYS A 127 14.47 -28.94 -1.87
CA LYS A 127 14.91 -28.13 -3.03
C LYS A 127 14.33 -26.71 -3.12
N LEU A 128 13.43 -26.32 -2.20
CA LEU A 128 12.76 -25.00 -2.19
C LEU A 128 13.17 -24.11 -0.99
N LYS A 129 14.24 -24.48 -0.29
CA LYS A 129 14.50 -24.04 1.10
C LYS A 129 15.70 -23.12 1.30
N GLU A 130 16.11 -22.36 0.30
CA GLU A 130 17.12 -21.33 0.54
C GLU A 130 16.43 -19.97 0.70
N THR A 131 16.38 -19.50 1.94
CA THR A 131 15.98 -18.13 2.24
C THR A 131 17.07 -17.22 1.70
N VAL A 132 16.74 -16.38 0.72
CA VAL A 132 17.68 -15.42 0.15
C VAL A 132 17.42 -14.06 0.79
N VAL A 133 18.46 -13.46 1.35
CA VAL A 133 18.42 -12.11 1.93
C VAL A 133 19.45 -11.24 1.22
N ASN A 134 18.97 -10.21 0.51
CA ASN A 134 19.82 -9.21 -0.12
C ASN A 134 19.77 -7.90 0.67
N VAL A 135 20.93 -7.24 0.77
CA VAL A 135 21.09 -5.96 1.44
C VAL A 135 21.65 -4.96 0.43
N ASP A 136 20.95 -3.85 0.22
CA ASP A 136 21.36 -2.80 -0.69
C ASP A 136 21.38 -1.43 0.02
N ASN A 137 22.57 -0.82 0.06
CA ASN A 137 22.82 0.52 0.60
C ASN A 137 23.25 1.51 -0.50
N SER A 138 23.20 1.12 -1.77
CA SER A 138 23.66 1.95 -2.89
C SER A 138 22.75 3.14 -3.15
N LEU A 139 21.47 3.04 -2.78
CA LEU A 139 20.43 4.04 -3.06
C LEU A 139 20.33 5.14 -2.00
N SER A 140 20.92 4.96 -0.82
CA SER A 140 20.86 5.96 0.26
C SER A 140 22.02 5.83 1.25
N PRO A 141 22.64 6.95 1.69
CA PRO A 141 23.64 6.93 2.75
C PRO A 141 23.06 6.70 4.15
N SER A 142 21.73 6.76 4.31
CA SER A 142 21.04 6.70 5.61
C SER A 142 19.96 5.62 5.71
N HIS A 143 19.67 4.88 4.64
CA HIS A 143 18.65 3.84 4.61
C HIS A 143 19.19 2.56 3.96
N THR A 144 18.77 1.42 4.50
CA THR A 144 19.14 0.07 4.03
C THR A 144 17.93 -0.61 3.42
N LEU A 145 18.03 -1.08 2.18
CA LEU A 145 17.01 -1.92 1.56
C LEU A 145 17.31 -3.39 1.88
N LEU A 146 16.36 -4.05 2.54
CA LEU A 146 16.40 -5.49 2.81
C LEU A 146 15.38 -6.19 1.92
N GLN A 147 15.85 -7.13 1.09
CA GLN A 147 14.98 -7.95 0.24
C GLN A 147 15.07 -9.40 0.71
N ILE A 148 13.97 -9.93 1.27
CA ILE A 148 13.91 -11.27 1.84
C ILE A 148 12.98 -12.12 0.97
N HIS A 149 13.51 -13.20 0.40
CA HIS A 149 12.75 -14.21 -0.32
C HIS A 149 12.72 -15.48 0.51
N CYS A 150 11.55 -15.85 1.02
CA CYS A 150 11.37 -17.06 1.82
C CYS A 150 9.96 -17.63 1.67
N VAL A 151 9.78 -18.87 2.12
CA VAL A 151 8.46 -19.47 2.26
C VAL A 151 7.69 -18.76 3.37
N ASP A 152 6.45 -18.36 3.08
CA ASP A 152 5.58 -17.69 4.04
C ASP A 152 5.19 -18.62 5.20
N HIS A 153 5.05 -18.05 6.38
CA HIS A 153 4.53 -18.72 7.56
C HIS A 153 3.98 -17.72 8.57
N LYS A 154 3.07 -18.21 9.43
CA LYS A 154 2.44 -17.39 10.47
C LYS A 154 3.50 -16.78 11.38
N GLY A 155 3.50 -15.44 11.47
CA GLY A 155 4.42 -14.69 12.33
C GLY A 155 5.71 -14.24 11.64
N LEU A 156 5.92 -14.55 10.36
CA LEU A 156 7.12 -14.20 9.60
C LEU A 156 7.52 -12.71 9.77
N LEU A 157 6.58 -11.78 9.60
CA LEU A 157 6.87 -10.35 9.75
C LEU A 157 7.27 -9.97 11.18
N TYR A 158 6.65 -10.59 12.19
CA TYR A 158 7.01 -10.36 13.59
C TYR A 158 8.45 -10.81 13.86
N ASP A 159 8.84 -11.98 13.34
CA ASP A 159 10.18 -12.51 13.49
C ASP A 159 11.23 -11.65 12.76
N ILE A 160 10.90 -11.14 11.57
CA ILE A 160 11.76 -10.18 10.85
C ILE A 160 11.95 -8.90 11.69
N MET A 161 10.86 -8.25 12.07
CA MET A 161 10.91 -6.96 12.76
C MET A 161 11.55 -7.04 14.15
N ARG A 162 11.37 -8.15 14.86
CA ARG A 162 12.02 -8.39 16.16
C ARG A 162 13.53 -8.58 16.02
N THR A 163 13.97 -9.21 14.93
CA THR A 163 15.39 -9.47 14.66
C THR A 163 16.16 -8.20 14.30
N LEU A 164 15.51 -7.24 13.62
CA LEU A 164 16.11 -5.98 13.14
C LEU A 164 16.23 -4.88 14.22
N LYS A 165 16.26 -5.24 15.50
CA LYS A 165 16.40 -4.31 16.62
C LYS A 165 17.84 -3.90 16.90
#